data_AF-A0A379XVT2-F1
#
_entry.id   AF-A0A379XVT2-F1
#
_cell.length_a   1.000
_cell.length_b   1.000
_cell.length_c   1.000
_cell.angle_alpha   90.00
_cell.angle_beta   90.00
_cell.angle_gamma   90.00
#
_symmetry.space_group_name_H-M   'P 1'
#
loop_
_entity.id
_entity.type
_entity.pdbx_description
1 polymer ?
#
loop_
_entity_poly.entity_id
_entity_poly.type
_entity_poly.pdbx_seq_one_letter_code
_entity_poly.pdbx_strand_id
1 'polypeptide(L)'
;MLHTTNPVIKHKAGLLNLAEELSNVSKACKIMGVSRDTFYRYRELADEGGVDALINRSRRAPNLKNRTDEATEQAVIDYAVAFPAHGQHRTSNELRKQGVFISGSGVRSIWLRHKP
;
A
#
# COMPACT_ATOMS: atom_id res chain seq x y z
N MET A 1 9.80 21.35 16.09
CA MET A 1 10.14 19.95 16.42
C MET A 1 8.96 18.98 16.25
N LEU A 2 9.14 18.00 15.37
CA LEU A 2 8.22 16.91 15.09
C LEU A 2 8.44 15.76 16.09
N HIS A 3 7.40 15.38 16.83
CA HIS A 3 7.44 14.27 17.80
C HIS A 3 6.74 13.04 17.24
N THR A 4 7.40 11.88 17.34
CA THR A 4 6.80 10.58 16.97
C THR A 4 7.36 9.46 17.83
N THR A 5 6.49 8.55 18.25
CA THR A 5 6.86 7.29 18.91
C THR A 5 7.00 6.15 17.91
N ASN A 6 6.65 6.36 16.63
CA ASN A 6 6.67 5.33 15.61
C ASN A 6 8.10 5.10 15.10
N PRO A 7 8.70 3.91 15.34
CA PRO A 7 10.08 3.63 14.96
C PRO A 7 10.30 3.68 13.44
N VAL A 8 9.25 3.49 12.63
CA VAL A 8 9.32 3.50 11.16
C VAL A 8 9.67 4.89 10.61
N ILE A 9 9.20 5.94 11.27
CA ILE A 9 9.37 7.33 10.80
C ILE A 9 10.31 8.16 11.66
N LYS A 10 10.80 7.60 12.78
CA LYS A 10 11.72 8.27 13.71
C LYS A 10 12.94 8.88 13.00
N HIS A 11 13.55 8.14 12.07
CA HIS A 11 14.69 8.65 11.30
C HIS A 11 14.33 9.83 10.38
N LYS A 12 13.12 9.81 9.78
CA LYS A 12 12.64 10.87 8.89
C LYS A 12 12.31 12.14 9.68
N ALA A 13 11.60 12.00 10.80
CA ALA A 13 11.30 13.10 11.70
C ALA A 13 12.58 13.68 12.32
N GLY A 14 13.54 12.83 12.69
CA GLY A 14 14.84 13.24 13.19
C GLY A 14 15.63 14.11 12.20
N LEU A 15 15.57 13.81 10.90
CA LEU A 15 16.20 14.63 9.87
C LEU A 15 15.61 16.04 9.78
N LEU A 16 14.28 16.16 9.88
CA LEU A 16 13.61 17.45 9.85
C LEU A 16 13.94 18.28 11.10
N ASN A 17 13.96 17.65 12.28
CA ASN A 17 14.33 18.29 13.54
C ASN A 17 15.81 18.73 13.53
N LEU A 18 16.73 17.88 13.07
CA LEU A 18 18.15 18.22 13.01
C LEU A 18 18.41 19.42 12.09
N ALA A 19 17.68 19.53 10.98
CA ALA A 19 17.79 20.68 10.09
C ALA A 19 17.28 21.98 10.72
N GLU A 20 16.21 21.90 11.53
CA GLU A 20 15.67 23.02 12.32
C GLU A 20 16.68 23.46 13.39
N GLU A 21 17.21 22.53 14.19
CA GLU A 21 18.22 22.80 15.23
C GLU A 21 19.50 23.42 14.69
N LEU A 22 19.99 22.92 13.54
CA LEU A 22 21.21 23.45 12.91
C LEU A 22 20.97 24.70 12.07
N SER A 23 19.71 25.06 11.80
CA SER A 23 19.33 26.06 10.78
C SER A 23 20.07 25.84 9.44
N ASN A 24 20.37 24.58 9.10
CA ASN A 24 21.19 24.22 7.94
C ASN A 24 20.85 22.82 7.40
N VAL A 25 20.06 22.79 6.34
CA VAL A 25 19.61 21.56 5.65
C VAL A 25 20.79 20.75 5.12
N SER A 26 21.75 21.39 4.44
CA SER A 26 22.89 20.70 3.83
C SER A 26 23.75 19.97 4.86
N LYS A 27 23.96 20.59 6.03
CA LYS A 27 24.72 19.98 7.13
C LYS A 27 23.96 18.82 7.76
N ALA A 28 22.66 18.98 8.03
CA ALA A 28 21.82 17.91 8.54
C ALA A 28 21.78 16.69 7.59
N CYS A 29 21.56 16.93 6.30
CA CYS A 29 21.61 15.91 5.24
C CYS A 29 22.94 15.16 5.19
N LYS A 30 24.07 15.89 5.29
CA LYS A 30 25.42 15.29 5.32
C LYS A 30 25.63 14.42 6.55
N ILE A 31 25.20 14.87 7.73
CA ILE A 31 25.32 14.12 8.99
C ILE A 31 24.51 12.82 8.94
N MET A 32 23.28 12.88 8.40
CA MET A 32 22.38 11.72 8.37
C MET A 32 22.51 10.85 7.11
N GLY A 33 23.39 11.20 6.17
CA GLY A 33 23.60 10.44 4.95
C GLY A 33 22.39 10.42 4.00
N VAL A 34 21.62 11.52 3.95
CA VAL A 34 20.40 11.64 3.13
C VAL A 34 20.57 12.74 2.09
N SER A 35 20.07 12.55 0.87
CA SER A 35 20.12 13.60 -0.16
C SER A 35 19.23 14.79 0.21
N ARG A 36 19.60 15.98 -0.27
CA ARG A 36 18.78 17.20 -0.11
C ARG A 36 17.39 17.05 -0.74
N ASP A 37 17.28 16.36 -1.87
CA ASP A 37 15.99 16.07 -2.53
C ASP A 37 15.07 15.23 -1.62
N THR A 38 15.64 14.24 -0.92
CA THR A 38 14.87 13.43 0.02
C THR A 38 14.39 14.25 1.21
N PHE A 39 15.21 15.19 1.69
CA PHE A 39 14.81 16.14 2.73
C PHE A 39 13.59 16.94 2.29
N TYR A 40 13.64 17.58 1.12
CA TYR A 40 12.54 18.41 0.66
C TYR A 40 11.25 17.62 0.44
N ARG A 41 11.35 16.38 -0.07
CA ARG A 41 10.20 15.48 -0.15
C ARG A 41 9.60 15.14 1.21
N TYR A 42 10.43 14.91 2.24
CA TYR A 42 9.91 14.67 3.59
C TYR A 42 9.30 15.92 4.20
N ARG A 43 9.88 17.09 3.93
CA ARG A 43 9.32 18.36 4.39
C ARG A 43 7.94 18.60 3.78
N GLU A 44 7.82 18.46 2.46
CA GLU A 44 6.53 18.56 1.75
C GLU A 44 5.49 17.61 2.32
N LEU A 45 5.83 16.33 2.52
CA LEU A 45 4.91 15.35 3.14
C LEU A 45 4.49 15.77 4.56
N ALA A 46 5.44 16.26 5.37
CA ALA A 46 5.15 16.69 6.73
C ALA A 46 4.29 17.97 6.76
N ASP A 47 4.49 18.89 5.82
CA ASP A 47 3.72 20.12 5.69
C ASP A 47 2.27 19.83 5.22
N GLU A 48 2.09 18.88 4.30
CA GLU A 48 0.76 18.50 3.77
C GLU A 48 -0.08 17.65 4.73
N GLY A 49 0.55 16.69 5.41
CA GLY A 49 -0.16 15.64 6.16
C GLY A 49 0.40 15.35 7.55
N GLY A 50 1.21 16.26 8.08
CA GLY A 50 1.82 16.12 9.40
C GLY A 50 2.83 14.98 9.49
N VAL A 51 3.20 14.64 10.73
CA VAL A 51 4.22 13.62 11.01
C VAL A 51 3.83 12.23 10.50
N ASP A 52 2.55 11.90 10.49
CA ASP A 52 2.05 10.59 10.03
C ASP A 52 2.18 10.41 8.52
N ALA A 53 2.20 11.49 7.73
CA ALA A 53 2.43 11.43 6.30
C ALA A 53 3.87 10.99 5.94
N LEU A 54 4.80 11.00 6.90
CA LEU A 54 6.13 10.43 6.72
C LEU A 54 6.12 8.90 6.68
N ILE A 55 5.02 8.24 7.05
CA ILE A 55 4.90 6.78 6.93
C ILE A 55 4.99 6.42 5.45
N ASN A 56 5.87 5.46 5.11
CA ASN A 56 6.04 5.04 3.73
C ASN A 56 4.70 4.56 3.15
N ARG A 57 4.14 5.32 2.20
CA ARG A 57 3.08 4.81 1.33
C ARG A 57 3.65 3.62 0.55
N SER A 58 3.01 2.46 0.67
CA SER A 58 3.41 1.27 -0.07
C SER A 58 3.50 1.60 -1.56
N ARG A 59 4.65 1.32 -2.19
CA ARG A 59 4.82 1.43 -3.65
C ARG A 59 3.96 0.42 -4.42
N ARG A 60 3.38 -0.57 -3.74
CA ARG A 60 2.47 -1.55 -4.35
C ARG A 60 1.06 -0.96 -4.42
N ALA A 61 0.86 -0.02 -5.33
CA ALA A 61 -0.47 0.43 -5.70
C ALA A 61 -1.13 -0.60 -6.64
N PRO A 62 -2.43 -0.89 -6.51
CA PRO A 62 -3.14 -1.74 -7.47
C PRO A 62 -3.08 -1.16 -8.88
N ASN A 63 -2.75 -1.98 -9.88
CA ASN A 63 -2.89 -1.57 -11.28
C ASN A 63 -4.31 -1.82 -11.76
N LEU A 64 -5.16 -0.79 -11.68
CA LEU A 64 -6.58 -0.87 -12.02
C LEU A 64 -6.83 -1.25 -13.48
N LYS A 65 -5.91 -0.93 -14.40
CA LYS A 65 -6.04 -1.30 -15.82
C LYS A 65 -6.02 -2.82 -16.05
N ASN A 66 -5.36 -3.55 -15.15
CA ASN A 66 -5.25 -5.01 -15.21
C ASN A 66 -6.25 -5.69 -14.26
N ARG A 67 -7.24 -4.95 -13.74
CA ARG A 67 -8.24 -5.51 -12.85
C ARG A 67 -9.23 -6.35 -13.65
N THR A 68 -9.66 -7.45 -13.04
CA THR A 68 -10.79 -8.24 -13.53
C THR A 68 -12.04 -7.34 -13.55
N ASP A 69 -12.92 -7.53 -14.52
CA ASP A 69 -14.17 -6.79 -14.57
C ASP A 69 -15.03 -7.06 -13.32
N GLU A 70 -15.85 -6.06 -12.97
CA GLU A 70 -16.64 -6.08 -11.74
C GLU A 70 -17.63 -7.25 -11.68
N ALA A 71 -18.23 -7.62 -12.81
CA ALA A 71 -19.18 -8.74 -12.85
C ALA A 71 -18.50 -10.07 -12.53
N THR A 72 -17.32 -10.33 -13.10
CA THR A 72 -16.52 -11.50 -12.76
C THR A 72 -16.02 -11.46 -11.31
N GLU A 73 -15.60 -10.30 -10.80
CA GLU A 73 -15.22 -10.17 -9.38
C GLU A 73 -16.39 -10.50 -8.44
N GLN A 74 -17.58 -9.98 -8.74
CA GLN A 74 -18.78 -10.21 -7.94
C GLN A 74 -19.20 -11.68 -7.95
N ALA A 75 -19.20 -12.33 -9.12
CA ALA A 75 -19.50 -13.76 -9.24
C ALA A 75 -18.57 -14.63 -8.38
N VAL A 76 -17.29 -14.25 -8.28
CA VAL A 76 -16.32 -14.94 -7.42
C VAL A 76 -16.62 -14.75 -5.93
N ILE A 77 -17.05 -13.56 -5.53
CA ILE A 77 -17.41 -13.24 -4.14
C ILE A 77 -18.69 -13.97 -3.75
N ASP A 78 -19.74 -13.87 -4.56
CA ASP A 78 -21.03 -14.50 -4.30
C ASP A 78 -20.89 -16.02 -4.19
N TYR A 79 -20.09 -16.61 -5.07
CA TYR A 79 -19.80 -18.04 -5.02
C TYR A 79 -19.06 -18.44 -3.73
N ALA A 80 -18.10 -17.64 -3.27
CA ALA A 80 -17.36 -17.92 -2.04
C ALA A 80 -18.27 -17.90 -0.80
N VAL A 81 -19.23 -16.97 -0.75
CA VAL A 81 -20.23 -16.90 0.32
C VAL A 81 -21.18 -18.11 0.26
N ALA A 82 -21.62 -18.51 -0.93
CA ALA A 82 -22.50 -19.67 -1.11
C ALA A 82 -21.81 -21.00 -0.79
N PHE A 83 -20.51 -21.12 -1.07
CA PHE A 83 -19.75 -22.37 -0.94
C PHE A 83 -18.36 -22.17 -0.29
N PRO A 84 -18.30 -21.83 1.01
CA PRO A 84 -17.04 -21.46 1.68
C PRO A 84 -16.00 -22.59 1.77
N ALA A 85 -16.44 -23.85 1.67
CA ALA A 85 -15.53 -25.00 1.67
C ALA A 85 -14.84 -25.24 0.30
N HIS A 86 -15.28 -24.55 -0.76
CA HIS A 86 -14.72 -24.74 -2.09
C HIS A 86 -13.45 -23.91 -2.28
N GLY A 87 -12.32 -24.59 -2.53
CA GLY A 87 -11.05 -23.93 -2.81
C GLY A 87 -10.98 -23.29 -4.19
N GLN A 88 -9.96 -22.45 -4.40
CA GLN A 88 -9.79 -21.58 -5.59
C GLN A 88 -9.94 -22.31 -6.95
N HIS A 89 -9.45 -23.55 -7.07
CA HIS A 89 -9.53 -24.32 -8.31
C HIS A 89 -10.94 -24.86 -8.55
N ARG A 90 -11.64 -25.27 -7.49
CA ARG A 90 -13.02 -25.73 -7.58
C ARG A 90 -13.93 -24.56 -7.95
N THR A 91 -13.79 -23.41 -7.29
CA THR A 91 -14.52 -22.19 -7.62
C THR A 91 -14.33 -21.77 -9.08
N SER A 92 -13.08 -21.75 -9.57
CA SER A 92 -12.76 -21.48 -10.97
C SER A 92 -13.47 -22.44 -11.93
N ASN A 93 -13.51 -23.73 -11.62
CA ASN A 93 -14.17 -24.74 -12.45
C ASN A 93 -15.71 -24.61 -12.45
N GLU A 94 -16.32 -24.35 -11.31
CA GLU A 94 -17.78 -24.18 -11.23
C GLU A 94 -18.23 -22.88 -11.89
N LEU A 95 -17.50 -21.78 -11.71
CA LEU A 95 -17.76 -20.52 -12.41
C LEU A 95 -17.62 -20.67 -13.93
N ARG A 96 -16.65 -21.47 -14.40
CA ARG A 96 -16.51 -21.76 -15.83
C ARG A 96 -17.76 -22.44 -16.41
N LYS A 97 -18.42 -23.33 -15.65
CA LYS A 97 -19.68 -23.95 -16.09
C LYS A 97 -20.84 -22.94 -16.18
N GLN A 98 -20.74 -21.83 -15.46
CA GLN A 98 -21.69 -20.72 -15.47
C GLN A 98 -21.32 -19.62 -16.50
N GLY A 99 -20.31 -19.86 -17.34
CA GLY A 99 -19.85 -18.91 -18.35
C GLY A 99 -18.87 -17.84 -17.84
N VAL A 100 -18.45 -17.92 -16.57
CA VAL A 100 -17.48 -17.00 -15.98
C VAL A 100 -16.08 -17.60 -16.04
N PHE A 101 -15.23 -17.04 -16.91
CA PHE A 101 -13.89 -17.57 -17.17
C PHE A 101 -12.83 -16.86 -16.34
N ILE A 102 -12.46 -17.47 -15.22
CA ILE A 102 -11.36 -16.99 -14.36
C ILE A 102 -10.46 -18.15 -13.94
N SER A 103 -9.15 -17.90 -13.81
CA SER A 103 -8.20 -18.90 -13.30
C SER A 103 -8.28 -19.02 -11.77
N GLY A 104 -7.86 -20.16 -11.21
CA GLY A 104 -7.77 -20.31 -9.74
C GLY A 104 -6.87 -19.26 -9.07
N SER A 105 -5.80 -18.80 -9.75
CA SER A 105 -4.97 -17.70 -9.26
C SER A 105 -5.72 -16.36 -9.27
N GLY A 106 -6.56 -16.12 -10.28
CA GLY A 106 -7.45 -14.95 -10.34
C GLY A 106 -8.45 -14.94 -9.19
N VAL A 107 -9.09 -16.08 -8.92
CA VAL A 107 -9.99 -16.27 -7.77
C VAL A 107 -9.31 -15.90 -6.45
N ARG A 108 -8.12 -16.48 -6.19
CA ARG A 108 -7.34 -16.18 -4.98
C ARG A 108 -6.98 -14.69 -4.88
N SER A 109 -6.59 -14.09 -6.00
CA SER A 109 -6.24 -12.68 -6.05
C SER A 109 -7.41 -11.78 -5.66
N ILE A 110 -8.63 -12.14 -6.07
CA ILE A 110 -9.87 -11.46 -5.66
C ILE A 110 -10.12 -11.66 -4.17
N TRP A 111 -10.07 -12.90 -3.67
CA TRP A 111 -10.30 -13.17 -2.24
C TRP A 111 -9.34 -12.44 -1.31
N LEU A 112 -8.05 -12.33 -1.66
CA LEU A 112 -7.10 -11.56 -0.87
C LEU A 112 -7.43 -10.06 -0.79
N ARG A 113 -8.14 -9.51 -1.78
CA ARG A 113 -8.58 -8.10 -1.78
C ARG A 113 -9.83 -7.90 -0.94
N HIS A 114 -10.79 -8.82 -1.04
CA HIS A 114 -12.12 -8.65 -0.45
C HIS A 114 -12.27 -9.29 0.93
N LYS A 115 -11.40 -10.24 1.29
CA LYS A 115 -11.53 -11.11 2.48
C LYS A 115 -12.98 -11.62 2.66
N PRO A 116 -13.58 -12.22 1.62
CA PRO A 116 -14.95 -12.74 1.69
C PRO A 116 -15.04 -13.97 2.60
#